data_AF-A0A151SN44-F1
#
_entry.id   AF-A0A151SN44-F1
#
_cell.length_a   1.000
_cell.length_b   1.000
_cell.length_c   1.000
_cell.angle_alpha   90.00
_cell.angle_beta   90.00
_cell.angle_gamma   90.00
#
_symmetry.space_group_name_H-M   'P 1'
#
loop_
_entity.id
_entity.type
_entity.pdbx_description
1 polymer ?
#
loop_
_entity_poly.entity_id
_entity_poly.type
_entity_poly.pdbx_seq_one_letter_code
_entity_poly.pdbx_strand_id
1 'polypeptide(L)' 'MMQTVYLPRKLCDEIDKKVRSFIWGQTRDNRGVHALAWLTLCKPKLEGGLGVREARLNNTSFRMKNC' A
#
# COMPACT_ATOMS: atom_id res chain seq x y z
N MET A 1 -8.53 8.92 10.47
CA MET A 1 -9.59 8.20 9.70
C MET A 1 -9.75 6.85 10.37
N MET A 2 -10.94 6.52 10.89
CA MET A 2 -11.23 5.25 11.55
C MET A 2 -11.83 4.27 10.53
N GLN A 3 -11.38 3.01 10.51
CA GLN A 3 -11.96 1.95 9.70
C GLN A 3 -12.93 1.10 10.54
N THR A 4 -14.21 1.16 10.19
CA THR A 4 -15.30 0.41 10.84
C THR A 4 -15.39 -1.04 10.35
N VAL A 5 -14.87 -1.33 9.15
CA VAL A 5 -14.92 -2.63 8.50
C VAL A 5 -13.54 -3.21 8.27
N TYR A 6 -13.38 -4.50 8.59
CA TYR A 6 -12.17 -5.26 8.31
C TYR A 6 -12.14 -5.65 6.84
N LEU A 7 -11.12 -5.19 6.12
CA LEU A 7 -10.93 -5.57 4.73
C LEU A 7 -10.25 -6.95 4.66
N PRO A 8 -10.72 -7.87 3.81
CA PRO A 8 -10.02 -9.12 3.55
C PRO A 8 -8.60 -8.85 3.06
N ARG A 9 -7.64 -9.68 3.47
CA ARG A 9 -6.22 -9.53 3.09
C ARG A 9 -6.03 -9.39 1.58
N LYS A 10 -6.76 -10.19 0.78
CA LYS A 10 -6.72 -10.14 -0.69
C LYS A 10 -7.06 -8.75 -1.23
N LEU A 11 -8.02 -8.06 -0.62
CA LEU A 11 -8.40 -6.71 -1.05
C LEU A 11 -7.30 -5.69 -0.72
N CYS A 12 -6.66 -5.80 0.45
CA CYS A 12 -5.49 -4.98 0.78
C CYS A 12 -4.35 -5.22 -0.22
N ASP A 13 -4.09 -6.48 -0.57
CA ASP A 13 -3.04 -6.85 -1.53
C ASP A 13 -3.33 -6.26 -2.93
N GLU A 14 -4.60 -6.26 -3.37
CA GLU A 14 -5.01 -5.64 -4.65
C GLU A 14 -4.92 -4.10 -4.64
N ILE A 15 -5.21 -3.46 -3.51
CA ILE A 15 -5.01 -2.00 -3.34
C ILE A 15 -3.53 -1.67 -3.48
N ASP A 16 -2.66 -2.36 -2.73
CA ASP A 16 -1.22 -2.14 -2.79
C ASP A 16 -0.68 -2.40 -4.21
N LYS A 17 -1.19 -3.42 -4.91
CA LYS A 17 -0.84 -3.71 -6.30
C LYS A 17 -1.21 -2.55 -7.24
N LYS A 18 -2.41 -1.99 -7.13
CA LYS A 18 -2.82 -0.82 -7.94
C LYS A 18 -1.93 0.40 -7.67
N VAL A 19 -1.59 0.66 -6.42
CA VAL A 19 -0.70 1.77 -6.06
C VAL A 19 0.71 1.54 -6.61
N ARG A 20 1.24 0.32 -6.52
CA ARG A 20 2.53 -0.04 -7.15
C ARG A 20 2.49 0.16 -8.66
N SER A 21 1.43 -0.30 -9.32
CA SER A 21 1.28 -0.14 -10.77
C SER A 21 1.20 1.34 -11.17
N PHE A 22 0.56 2.18 -10.37
CA PHE A 22 0.54 3.63 -10.57
C PHE A 22 1.93 4.26 -10.43
N ILE A 23 2.67 3.92 -9.36
CA ILE A 23 4.02 4.48 -9.10
C ILE A 23 5.01 4.07 -10.20
N TRP A 24 5.00 2.81 -10.60
CA TRP A 24 5.93 2.29 -11.60
C TRP A 24 5.43 2.41 -13.04
N GLY A 25 4.26 3.02 -13.26
CA GLY A 25 3.70 3.20 -14.60
C GLY A 25 3.50 1.89 -15.36
N GLN A 26 3.11 0.80 -14.66
CA GLN A 26 2.84 -0.47 -15.34
C GLN A 26 1.64 -0.32 -16.28
N THR A 27 1.93 -0.36 -17.58
CA THR A 27 0.93 -0.43 -18.64
C THR A 27 0.97 -1.83 -19.23
N ARG A 28 -0.12 -2.30 -19.86
CA ARG A 28 -0.24 -3.67 -20.40
C ARG A 28 0.92 -4.09 -21.32
N ASP A 29 1.59 -3.13 -21.95
CA ASP A 29 2.75 -3.30 -22.83
C ASP A 29 4.11 -2.93 -22.22
N ASN A 30 4.17 -2.38 -21.01
CA ASN A 30 5.42 -1.90 -20.42
C ASN A 30 5.51 -2.29 -18.93
N ARG A 31 6.40 -3.25 -18.64
CA ARG A 31 6.79 -3.58 -17.26
C ARG A 31 7.73 -2.48 -16.77
N GLY A 32 7.16 -1.48 -16.09
CA GLY A 32 7.95 -0.53 -15.31
C GLY A 32 8.92 -1.28 -14.40
N VAL A 33 10.19 -0.85 -14.40
CA VAL A 33 11.23 -1.46 -13.56
C VAL A 33 10.84 -1.24 -12.11
N HIS A 34 10.56 -2.32 -11.38
CA HIS A 34 10.32 -2.28 -9.94
C HIS A 34 11.65 -2.03 -9.21
N ALA A 35 12.16 -0.80 -9.29
CA ALA A 35 13.50 -0.47 -8.82
C ALA A 35 13.64 -0.51 -7.29
N LEU A 36 12.52 -0.42 -6.55
CA LEU A 36 12.51 -0.39 -5.09
C LEU A 36 11.47 -1.35 -4.51
N ALA A 37 11.82 -2.00 -3.40
CA ALA A 37 10.91 -2.84 -2.63
C ALA A 37 9.73 -2.01 -2.10
N TRP A 38 8.54 -2.63 -2.03
CA TRP A 38 7.34 -1.96 -1.52
C TRP A 38 7.52 -1.38 -0.12
N LEU A 39 8.17 -2.12 0.77
CA LEU A 39 8.46 -1.68 2.13
C LEU A 39 9.32 -0.41 2.17
N THR A 40 10.23 -0.25 1.21
CA THR A 40 11.05 0.97 1.08
C THR A 40 10.19 2.16 0.68
N LEU A 41 9.22 1.98 -0.23
CA LEU A 41 8.29 3.03 -0.61
C LEU A 41 7.37 3.45 0.56
N CYS A 42 7.07 2.52 1.46
CA CYS A 42 6.27 2.82 2.65
C CYS A 42 7.01 3.64 3.72
N LYS A 43 8.34 3.72 3.66
CA LYS A 43 9.12 4.54 4.61
C LYS A 43 8.82 6.03 4.43
N PRO A 44 9.00 6.86 5.47
CA PRO A 44 8.91 8.31 5.35
C PRO A 44 9.81 8.87 4.25
N LYS A 45 9.42 10.02 3.68
CA LYS A 45 10.24 10.72 2.65
C LYS A 45 11.64 11.05 3.15
N LEU A 46 11.78 11.36 4.44
CA LEU A 46 13.07 11.63 5.10
C LEU A 46 13.99 10.41 5.15
N GLU A 47 13.44 9.20 5.05
CA GLU A 47 14.19 7.93 5.06
C GLU A 47 14.36 7.33 3.65
N GLY A 48 14.13 8.12 2.59
CA GLY A 48 14.24 7.68 1.20
C GLY A 48 13.05 6.88 0.68
N GLY A 49 11.92 6.87 1.40
CA GLY A 49 10.65 6.32 0.92
C GLY A 49 9.73 7.37 0.30
N LEU A 50 8.49 6.98 0.00
CA LEU A 50 7.45 7.89 -0.50
C LEU A 50 6.40 8.25 0.56
N GLY A 51 6.44 7.61 1.74
CA GLY A 51 5.44 7.74 2.79
C GLY A 51 4.11 7.08 2.44
N VAL A 52 4.11 6.11 1.52
CA VAL A 52 2.91 5.36 1.15
C VAL A 52 2.49 4.46 2.31
N ARG A 53 1.19 4.40 2.61
CA ARG A 53 0.68 3.53 3.67
C ARG A 53 0.35 2.16 3.10
N GLU A 54 0.92 1.10 3.69
CA GLU A 54 0.53 -0.27 3.38
C GLU A 54 -0.94 -0.49 3.80
N ALA A 55 -1.78 -0.90 2.85
CA ALA A 55 -3.23 -1.03 3.08
C ALA A 55 -3.55 -2.01 4.22
N ARG A 56 -2.73 -3.07 4.37
CA ARG A 56 -2.88 -4.05 5.44
C ARG A 56 -2.63 -3.45 6.82
N LEU A 57 -1.57 -2.66 6.94
CA LEU A 57 -1.14 -2.02 8.19
C LEU A 57 -2.17 -0.97 8.62
N ASN A 58 -2.74 -0.25 7.65
CA ASN A 58 -3.82 0.69 7.88
C ASN A 58 -5.10 -0.02 8.36
N ASN A 59 -5.47 -1.14 7.71
CA ASN A 59 -6.64 -1.95 8.05
C ASN A 59 -6.56 -2.52 9.48
N THR A 60 -5.37 -2.87 9.97
CA THR A 60 -5.22 -3.36 11.35
C THR A 60 -5.07 -2.23 12.38
N SER A 61 -4.40 -1.14 12.04
CA SER A 61 -4.06 -0.07 13.00
C SER A 61 -5.22 0.89 13.26
N PHE A 62 -6.06 1.15 12.27
CA PHE A 62 -7.22 2.05 12.39
C PHE A 62 -8.53 1.30 12.60
N ARG A 63 -8.43 0.00 12.92
CA ARG A 63 -9.59 -0.84 13.22
C ARG A 63 -10.20 -0.39 14.54
N MET A 64 -11.47 -0.05 14.51
CA MET A 64 -12.24 0.09 15.74
C MET A 64 -12.25 -1.27 16.45
N LYS A 65 -11.79 -1.31 17.70
CA LYS A 65 -12.10 -2.43 18.59
C LYS A 65 -13.58 -2.29 18.91
N ASN A 66 -14.41 -3.21 18.40
CA ASN A 66 -15.77 -3.32 18.92
C ASN A 66 -15.62 -3.61 20.41
N CYS A 67 -16.09 -2.68 21.25
CA CYS A 67 -16.22 -2.87 22.68
C CYS A 67 -17.23 -3.98 22.96
#